data_AF-A0A7U4DQP9-F1
#
_entry.id   AF-A0A7U4DQP9-F1
#
_cell.length_a   1.000
_cell.length_b   1.000
_cell.length_c   1.000
_cell.angle_alpha   90.00
_cell.angle_beta   90.00
_cell.angle_gamma   90.00
#
_symmetry.space_group_name_H-M   'P 1'
#
loop_
_entity.id
_entity.type
_entity.pdbx_description
1 polymer ?
#
loop_
_entity_poly.entity_id
_entity_poly.type
_entity_poly.pdbx_seq_one_letter_code
_entity_poly.pdbx_strand_id
1 'polypeptide(L)'
;MHIVKSSSARGVVALGCLLAATVLPPAGSAAAGENCQELVRNKCATCHFVTYICPKIKQGKGRFTWKGIVKDMVKEGMVATDREQEQLVDCLAVPDAPVKAFCPAR
;
A
#
# COMPACT_ATOMS: atom_id res chain seq x y z
N MET A 1 -30.24 -53.89 -17.65
CA MET A 1 -30.20 -54.01 -19.13
C MET A 1 -28.80 -53.60 -19.58
N HIS A 2 -28.00 -54.58 -20.02
CA HIS A 2 -26.66 -54.38 -20.54
C HIS A 2 -26.73 -54.03 -22.02
N ILE A 3 -26.04 -53.00 -22.47
CA ILE A 3 -25.40 -53.01 -23.80
C ILE A 3 -24.02 -52.36 -23.69
N VAL A 4 -23.02 -53.20 -23.92
CA VAL A 4 -21.60 -52.88 -24.16
C VAL A 4 -21.42 -52.44 -25.61
N LYS A 5 -20.53 -51.46 -25.85
CA LYS A 5 -19.64 -51.51 -27.02
C LYS A 5 -18.39 -50.67 -26.75
N SER A 6 -17.31 -51.39 -26.46
CA SER A 6 -15.94 -50.89 -26.54
C SER A 6 -15.53 -50.80 -28.00
N SER A 7 -14.91 -49.68 -28.39
CA SER A 7 -14.10 -49.58 -29.61
C SER A 7 -12.87 -48.74 -29.31
N SER A 8 -11.73 -49.42 -29.27
CA SER A 8 -10.38 -48.89 -29.16
C SER A 8 -9.93 -48.36 -30.51
N ALA A 9 -9.37 -47.15 -30.55
CA ALA A 9 -8.60 -46.66 -31.69
C ALA A 9 -7.33 -45.98 -31.18
N ARG A 10 -6.22 -46.69 -31.38
CA ARG A 10 -4.85 -46.18 -31.31
C ARG A 10 -4.67 -45.12 -32.38
N GLY A 11 -4.00 -44.02 -32.07
CA GLY A 11 -3.39 -43.22 -33.14
C GLY A 11 -3.00 -41.81 -32.76
N VAL A 12 -1.73 -41.52 -33.08
CA VAL A 12 -1.15 -40.20 -33.37
C VAL A 12 -0.65 -39.40 -32.16
N VAL A 13 0.66 -39.58 -31.95
CA VAL A 13 1.59 -38.60 -31.39
C VAL A 13 1.32 -37.23 -32.01
N ALA A 14 0.81 -36.30 -31.22
CA ALA A 14 0.84 -34.87 -31.54
C ALA A 14 1.69 -34.17 -30.48
N LEU A 15 2.89 -33.81 -30.93
CA LEU A 15 3.88 -32.97 -30.27
C LEU A 15 3.25 -31.59 -29.98
N GLY A 16 2.58 -31.47 -28.84
CA GLY A 16 1.99 -30.22 -28.36
C GLY A 16 2.95 -29.53 -27.39
N CYS A 17 3.79 -28.65 -27.95
CA CYS A 17 4.67 -27.78 -27.18
C CYS A 17 3.86 -27.01 -26.13
N LEU A 18 4.20 -27.21 -24.85
CA LEU A 18 3.62 -26.54 -23.70
C LEU A 18 3.69 -25.02 -23.89
N LEU A 19 2.55 -24.39 -24.18
CA LEU A 19 2.38 -22.95 -23.98
C LEU A 19 2.33 -22.70 -22.47
N ALA A 20 3.51 -22.56 -21.86
CA ALA A 20 3.63 -21.98 -20.54
C ALA A 20 3.22 -20.50 -20.64
N ALA A 21 1.94 -20.23 -20.38
CA ALA A 21 1.49 -18.88 -20.09
C ALA A 21 2.17 -18.44 -18.80
N THR A 22 3.31 -17.75 -18.93
CA THR A 22 3.95 -17.05 -17.83
C THR A 22 3.01 -15.95 -17.39
N VAL A 23 2.25 -16.22 -16.33
CA VAL A 23 1.49 -15.22 -15.60
C VAL A 23 2.53 -14.26 -15.02
N LEU A 24 2.80 -13.17 -15.72
CA LEU A 24 3.67 -12.11 -15.24
C LEU A 24 2.91 -11.44 -14.07
N PRO A 25 3.37 -11.54 -12.81
CA PRO A 25 2.76 -10.74 -11.76
C PRO A 25 2.97 -9.26 -12.12
N PRO A 26 1.96 -8.39 -11.92
CA PRO A 26 2.19 -6.97 -12.12
C PRO A 26 3.33 -6.55 -11.19
N ALA A 27 4.41 -6.06 -11.79
CA ALA A 27 5.53 -5.45 -11.10
C ALA A 27 5.07 -4.13 -10.49
N GLY A 28 4.30 -4.22 -9.40
CA GLY A 28 4.12 -3.14 -8.44
C GLY A 28 5.34 -3.07 -7.52
N SER A 29 6.52 -2.81 -8.08
CA SER A 29 7.68 -2.41 -7.29
C SER A 29 7.50 -0.94 -6.90
N ALA A 30 6.61 -0.68 -5.94
CA ALA A 30 6.85 0.43 -5.04
C ALA A 30 8.13 0.05 -4.29
N ALA A 31 9.20 0.83 -4.49
CA ALA A 31 10.44 0.69 -3.73
C ALA A 31 10.11 0.41 -2.27
N ALA A 32 10.80 -0.54 -1.63
CA ALA A 32 10.60 -0.90 -0.22
C ALA A 32 10.92 0.29 0.71
N GLY A 33 10.09 1.33 0.67
CA GLY A 33 9.88 2.28 1.75
C GLY A 33 8.83 1.69 2.67
N GLU A 34 8.91 2.03 3.95
CA GLU A 34 7.89 1.67 4.93
C GLU A 34 6.49 1.99 4.37
N ASN A 35 5.49 1.17 4.66
CA ASN A 35 4.13 1.49 4.24
C ASN A 35 3.63 2.76 4.98
N CYS A 36 2.64 3.46 4.42
CA CYS A 36 2.17 4.74 5.00
C CYS A 36 1.73 4.61 6.46
N GLN A 37 1.08 3.50 6.81
CA GLN A 37 0.66 3.22 8.18
C GLN A 37 1.84 3.19 9.15
N GLU A 38 2.88 2.44 8.82
CA GLU A 38 4.07 2.27 9.64
C GLU A 38 4.86 3.57 9.77
N LEU A 39 5.09 4.26 8.65
CA LEU A 39 5.83 5.52 8.67
C LEU A 39 5.09 6.58 9.52
N VAL A 40 3.78 6.73 9.34
CA VAL A 40 2.97 7.68 10.13
C VAL A 40 2.93 7.27 11.60
N ARG A 41 2.79 5.97 11.91
CA ARG A 41 2.84 5.47 13.29
C ARG A 41 4.18 5.82 13.95
N ASN A 42 5.28 5.50 13.29
CA ASN A 42 6.62 5.63 13.85
C ASN A 42 7.02 7.11 14.04
N LYS A 43 6.60 8.00 13.13
CA LYS A 43 7.03 9.42 13.15
C LYS A 43 6.05 10.35 13.85
N CYS A 44 4.74 10.05 13.81
CA CYS A 44 3.72 11.01 14.24
C CYS A 44 2.91 10.55 15.46
N ALA A 45 2.78 9.23 15.71
CA ALA A 45 1.86 8.70 16.73
C ALA A 45 2.34 8.89 18.19
N THR A 46 3.61 9.23 18.40
CA THR A 46 4.24 9.18 19.72
C THR A 46 3.84 10.33 20.66
N CYS A 47 3.61 11.54 20.16
CA CYS A 47 3.54 12.73 21.02
C CYS A 47 2.14 13.34 21.15
N HIS A 48 1.41 13.54 20.05
CA HIS A 48 0.11 14.25 20.10
C HIS A 48 -0.74 14.06 18.82
N PHE A 49 -0.72 12.86 18.24
CA PHE A 49 -1.32 12.58 16.94
C PHE A 49 -2.83 12.84 16.88
N VAL A 50 -3.58 12.27 17.81
CA VAL A 50 -5.05 12.35 17.83
C VAL A 50 -5.53 13.79 17.96
N THR A 51 -4.82 14.61 18.74
CA THR A 51 -5.20 16.01 19.00
C THR A 51 -4.92 16.91 17.79
N TYR A 52 -3.78 16.76 17.11
CA TYR A 52 -3.36 17.70 16.07
C TYR A 52 -3.48 17.18 14.63
N ILE A 53 -3.25 15.88 14.41
CA ILE A 53 -3.20 15.30 13.05
C ILE A 53 -4.58 14.85 12.61
N CYS A 54 -5.35 14.18 13.48
CA CYS A 54 -6.67 13.68 13.11
C CYS A 54 -7.67 14.75 12.68
N PRO A 55 -7.75 15.95 13.31
CA PRO A 55 -8.61 17.02 12.80
C PRO A 55 -8.21 17.48 11.40
N LYS A 56 -6.91 17.50 11.09
CA LYS A 56 -6.40 17.93 9.77
C LYS A 56 -6.65 16.87 8.69
N ILE A 57 -6.54 15.59 9.03
CA ILE A 57 -6.97 14.48 8.17
C ILE A 57 -8.47 14.60 7.87
N LYS A 58 -9.32 14.80 8.89
CA LYS A 58 -10.77 14.98 8.71
C LYS A 58 -11.12 16.20 7.86
N GLN A 59 -10.34 17.28 7.97
CA GLN A 59 -10.49 18.49 7.16
C GLN A 59 -9.99 18.32 5.71
N GLY A 60 -9.38 17.19 5.35
CA GLY A 60 -8.86 16.96 4.00
C GLY A 60 -7.76 17.94 3.60
N LYS A 61 -6.85 18.29 4.51
CA LYS A 61 -5.74 19.20 4.20
C LYS A 61 -4.85 18.63 3.09
N GLY A 62 -4.43 19.46 2.15
CA GLY A 62 -3.61 19.07 1.01
C GLY A 62 -2.09 19.09 1.30
N ARG A 63 -1.29 18.65 0.33
CA ARG A 63 0.18 18.51 0.44
C ARG A 63 0.88 19.75 1.01
N PHE A 64 0.53 20.96 0.58
CA PHE A 64 1.19 22.19 1.05
C PHE A 64 1.11 22.35 2.57
N THR A 65 -0.07 22.11 3.15
CA THR A 65 -0.27 22.17 4.61
C THR A 65 0.54 21.10 5.32
N TRP A 66 0.54 19.87 4.80
CA TRP A 66 1.29 18.76 5.41
C TRP A 66 2.79 18.95 5.33
N LYS A 67 3.31 19.51 4.24
CA LYS A 67 4.72 19.85 4.10
C LYS A 67 5.16 20.85 5.16
N GLY A 68 4.33 21.86 5.45
CA GLY A 68 4.59 22.79 6.57
C GLY A 68 4.71 22.06 7.90
N ILE A 69 3.70 21.22 8.22
CA ILE A 69 3.65 20.48 9.48
C ILE A 69 4.85 19.53 9.65
N VAL A 70 5.17 18.75 8.62
CA VAL A 70 6.32 17.82 8.66
C VAL A 70 7.62 18.57 8.89
N LYS A 71 7.83 19.70 8.19
CA LYS A 71 9.01 20.55 8.39
C LYS A 71 9.07 21.14 9.79
N ASP A 72 7.95 21.57 10.33
CA ASP A 72 7.91 22.10 11.70
C ASP A 72 8.22 20.99 12.71
N MET A 73 7.74 19.77 12.51
CA MET A 73 8.10 18.64 13.37
C MET A 73 9.58 18.27 13.30
N VAL A 74 10.24 18.38 12.14
CA VAL A 74 11.70 18.21 12.06
C VAL A 74 12.44 19.29 12.86
N LYS A 75 11.98 20.55 12.81
CA LYS A 75 12.56 21.62 13.64
C LYS A 75 12.38 21.36 15.14
N GLU A 76 11.27 20.76 15.54
CA GLU A 76 10.99 20.34 16.92
C GLU A 76 11.68 19.02 17.32
N GLY A 77 12.50 18.44 16.45
CA GLY A 77 13.35 17.29 16.77
C GLY A 77 12.88 15.93 16.24
N MET A 78 11.84 15.87 15.40
CA MET A 78 11.50 14.64 14.67
C MET A 78 12.65 14.25 13.74
N VAL A 79 13.22 13.06 13.94
CA VAL A 79 14.27 12.52 13.08
C VAL A 79 13.64 11.85 11.85
N ALA A 80 13.72 12.50 10.70
CA ALA A 80 13.26 11.98 9.42
C ALA A 80 14.15 12.49 8.27
N THR A 81 14.59 11.58 7.40
CA THR A 81 15.27 11.90 6.14
C THR A 81 14.36 12.68 5.21
N ASP A 82 14.93 13.39 4.23
CA ASP A 82 14.14 14.14 3.24
C ASP A 82 13.16 13.24 2.47
N ARG A 83 13.55 11.99 2.21
CA ARG A 83 12.68 10.99 1.58
C ARG A 83 11.50 10.62 2.48
N GLU A 84 11.74 10.33 3.76
CA GLU A 84 10.67 10.04 4.72
C GLU A 84 9.74 11.25 4.91
N GLN A 85 10.28 12.47 4.90
CA GLN A 85 9.47 13.69 4.98
C GLN A 85 8.52 13.81 3.78
N GLU A 86 9.01 13.68 2.55
CA GLU A 86 8.16 13.74 1.35
C GLU A 86 7.11 12.62 1.35
N GLN A 87 7.49 11.42 1.78
CA GLN A 87 6.57 10.29 1.90
C GLN A 87 5.49 10.52 2.97
N LEU A 88 5.83 11.10 4.13
CA LEU A 88 4.86 11.51 5.16
C LEU A 88 3.85 12.52 4.60
N VAL A 89 4.33 13.50 3.82
CA VAL A 89 3.46 14.50 3.20
C VAL A 89 2.47 13.85 2.23
N ASP A 90 2.92 12.87 1.43
CA ASP A 90 2.03 12.12 0.53
C ASP A 90 1.01 11.28 1.30
N CYS A 91 1.47 10.51 2.30
CA CYS A 91 0.61 9.67 3.13
C CYS A 91 -0.48 10.46 3.87
N LEU A 92 -0.18 11.69 4.31
CA LEU A 92 -1.14 12.52 5.06
C LEU A 92 -2.05 13.36 4.15
N ALA A 93 -1.59 13.72 2.94
CA ALA A 93 -2.39 14.47 1.97
C ALA A 93 -3.49 13.62 1.33
N VAL A 94 -3.23 12.33 1.12
CA VAL A 94 -4.21 11.36 0.60
C VAL A 94 -4.18 10.11 1.49
N PRO A 95 -4.74 10.18 2.71
CA PRO A 95 -4.60 9.09 3.67
C PRO A 95 -5.44 7.88 3.26
N ASP A 96 -4.78 6.72 3.24
CA ASP A 96 -5.40 5.42 3.04
C ASP A 96 -6.24 5.00 4.27
N ALA A 97 -6.96 3.88 4.15
CA ALA A 97 -7.79 3.38 5.24
C ALA A 97 -7.00 3.07 6.52
N PRO A 98 -5.82 2.40 6.46
CA PRO A 98 -4.96 2.20 7.62
C PRO A 98 -4.53 3.49 8.34
N VAL A 99 -4.12 4.54 7.61
CA VAL A 99 -3.75 5.83 8.23
C VAL A 99 -4.97 6.50 8.87
N LYS A 100 -6.15 6.42 8.23
CA LYS A 100 -7.39 6.93 8.81
C LYS A 100 -7.79 6.19 10.08
N ALA A 101 -7.46 4.90 10.20
CA ALA A 101 -7.80 4.09 11.37
C ALA A 101 -7.10 4.54 12.66
N PHE A 102 -6.02 5.32 12.58
CA PHE A 102 -5.42 5.96 13.77
C PHE A 102 -6.32 7.02 14.39
N CYS A 103 -7.31 7.51 13.65
CA CYS A 103 -8.22 8.54 14.13
C CYS A 103 -9.51 7.92 14.65
N PRO A 104 -9.85 8.09 15.94
CA PRO A 104 -11.06 7.52 16.48
C PRO A 104 -12.30 8.06 15.73
N ALA A 105 -13.21 7.13 15.45
CA ALA A 105 -14.59 7.45 15.12
C ALA A 105 -15.14 8.26 16.30
N ARG A 106 -15.58 9.49 16.05
CA ARG A 106 -16.28 10.27 17.07
C ARG A 106 -17.72 9.84 17.10
#